data_AF-A0A0B7H5K3-F1
#
_entry.id   AF-A0A0B7H5K3-F1
#
_cell.length_a   1.000
_cell.length_b   1.000
_cell.length_c   1.000
_cell.angle_alpha   90.00
_cell.angle_beta   90.00
_cell.angle_gamma   90.00
#
_symmetry.space_group_name_H-M   'P 1'
#
loop_
_entity.id
_entity.type
_entity.pdbx_description
1 polymer ?
#
loop_
_entity_poly.entity_id
_entity_poly.type
_entity_poly.pdbx_seq_one_letter_code
_entity_poly.pdbx_strand_id
1 'polypeptide(L)'
;MLLKQYTSFSIIVNKNSFGQVQYDLSLLLDIDDDSVFPWAIKFDDLEIFLLTLIAQKKDLVILVDFLLMRENLHGKLICSDELEVCCAFISKEINSKKIKHLKLLETTPEMGDLFDVQYRKGMEIENDKYLYEKRSGKFMFS
;
A
#
# COMPACT_ATOMS: atom_id res chain seq x y z
N MET A 1 17.46 32.06 -7.38
CA MET A 1 17.80 30.67 -7.71
C MET A 1 17.04 29.79 -6.72
N LEU A 2 15.84 29.34 -7.07
CA LEU A 2 15.06 28.42 -6.23
C LEU A 2 15.72 27.05 -6.37
N LEU A 3 16.27 26.52 -5.28
CA LEU A 3 16.70 25.13 -5.21
C LEU A 3 15.50 24.27 -5.58
N LYS A 4 15.64 23.48 -6.65
CA LYS A 4 14.66 22.47 -7.05
C LYS A 4 14.63 21.46 -5.89
N GLN A 5 13.63 21.56 -5.03
CA GLN A 5 13.48 20.67 -3.88
C GLN A 5 13.29 19.26 -4.43
N TYR A 6 14.31 18.41 -4.29
CA TYR A 6 14.19 17.01 -4.67
C TYR A 6 13.26 16.35 -3.68
N THR A 7 12.05 15.96 -4.12
CA THR A 7 11.19 15.10 -3.33
C THR A 7 11.86 13.75 -3.19
N SER A 8 12.16 13.36 -1.95
CA SER A 8 12.80 12.08 -1.62
C SER A 8 11.79 11.26 -0.83
N PHE A 9 11.65 9.97 -1.18
CA PHE A 9 10.73 9.07 -0.50
C PHE A 9 11.51 8.00 0.25
N SER A 10 11.05 7.65 1.45
CA SER A 10 11.56 6.53 2.23
C SER A 10 10.53 5.40 2.24
N ILE A 11 10.93 4.23 1.79
CA ILE A 11 10.11 3.01 1.82
C ILE A 11 10.77 2.01 2.75
N ILE A 12 10.05 1.59 3.79
CA ILE A 12 10.50 0.59 4.76
C ILE A 12 9.78 -0.71 4.44
N VAL A 13 10.54 -1.69 3.95
CA VAL A 13 9.99 -2.98 3.53
C VAL A 13 10.22 -4.02 4.62
N ASN A 14 9.13 -4.54 5.16
CA ASN A 14 9.15 -5.52 6.24
C ASN A 14 8.73 -6.90 5.73
N LYS A 15 9.28 -7.96 6.32
CA LYS A 15 8.81 -9.33 6.04
C LYS A 15 7.45 -9.62 6.70
N ASN A 16 7.27 -9.12 7.93
CA ASN A 16 6.08 -9.35 8.73
C ASN A 16 5.15 -8.13 8.66
N SER A 17 3.84 -8.35 8.82
CA SER A 17 2.90 -7.25 9.04
C SER A 17 2.93 -6.84 10.52
N PHE A 18 2.89 -5.53 10.76
CA PHE A 18 2.71 -4.95 12.09
C PHE A 18 1.30 -4.34 12.30
N GLY A 19 0.35 -4.70 11.42
CA GLY A 19 -1.05 -4.26 11.47
C GLY A 19 -1.19 -2.74 11.36
N GLN A 20 -2.20 -2.21 12.05
CA GLN A 20 -2.58 -0.79 11.99
C GLN A 20 -1.41 0.19 12.21
N VAL A 21 -0.44 -0.15 13.06
CA VAL A 21 0.73 0.71 13.30
C VAL A 21 1.64 0.83 12.06
N GLN A 22 1.69 -0.19 11.21
CA GLN A 22 2.41 -0.12 9.94
C GLN A 22 1.71 0.81 8.95
N TYR A 23 0.38 0.76 8.92
CA TYR A 23 -0.45 1.53 7.99
C TYR A 23 -0.58 2.99 8.46
N ASP A 24 -0.60 3.25 9.76
CA ASP A 24 -0.56 4.61 10.30
C ASP A 24 0.59 4.75 11.30
N LEU A 25 1.72 5.26 10.80
CA LEU A 25 2.92 5.43 11.59
C LEU A 25 2.82 6.56 12.62
N SER A 26 1.81 7.43 12.52
CA SER A 26 1.55 8.43 13.56
C SER A 26 1.19 7.81 14.91
N LEU A 27 0.80 6.52 14.92
CA LEU A 27 0.54 5.74 16.13
C LEU A 27 1.82 5.29 16.85
N LEU A 28 2.99 5.40 16.21
CA LEU A 28 4.27 4.93 16.73
C LEU A 28 5.34 6.02 16.76
N LEU A 29 5.37 6.87 15.74
CA LEU A 29 6.40 7.88 15.53
C LEU A 29 5.83 9.26 15.79
N ASP A 30 6.57 10.04 16.56
CA ASP A 30 6.46 11.49 16.61
C ASP A 30 7.57 12.04 15.71
N ILE A 31 7.21 12.83 14.69
CA ILE A 31 8.15 13.38 13.72
C ILE A 31 8.05 14.90 13.72
N ASP A 32 9.15 15.59 13.40
CA ASP A 32 9.17 17.05 13.31
C ASP A 32 8.19 17.55 12.24
N ASP A 33 7.67 18.78 12.40
CA ASP A 33 6.66 19.38 11.50
C ASP A 33 7.10 19.42 10.01
N ASP A 34 8.40 19.51 9.76
CA ASP A 34 9.00 19.54 8.41
C ASP A 34 9.39 18.14 7.89
N SER A 35 9.14 17.09 8.66
CA SER A 35 9.43 15.70 8.29
C SER A 35 8.23 15.03 7.64
N VAL A 36 8.49 14.01 6.82
CA VAL A 36 7.46 13.17 6.21
C VAL A 36 7.57 11.75 6.73
N PHE A 37 6.42 11.12 6.96
CA PHE A 37 6.39 9.71 7.34
C PHE A 37 6.88 8.84 6.17
N PRO A 38 7.71 7.81 6.45
CA PRO A 38 8.02 6.82 5.42
C PRO A 38 6.77 6.00 5.08
N TRP A 39 6.81 5.32 3.94
CA TRP A 39 5.85 4.27 3.64
C TRP A 39 6.37 2.93 4.17
N ALA A 40 5.76 2.45 5.25
CA ALA A 40 6.03 1.12 5.77
C ALA A 40 5.08 0.11 5.11
N ILE A 41 5.63 -0.93 4.51
CA ILE A 41 4.85 -1.93 3.77
C ILE A 41 5.46 -3.32 3.93
N LYS A 42 4.61 -4.35 3.86
CA LYS A 42 5.04 -5.74 3.82
C LYS A 42 5.58 -6.08 2.43
N PHE A 43 6.63 -6.90 2.38
CA PHE A 43 7.28 -7.31 1.13
C PHE A 43 6.29 -7.83 0.08
N ASP A 44 5.41 -8.78 0.47
CA ASP A 44 4.41 -9.37 -0.43
C ASP A 44 3.46 -8.30 -1.00
N ASP A 45 3.00 -7.36 -0.17
CA ASP A 45 2.04 -6.32 -0.58
C ASP A 45 2.69 -5.32 -1.54
N LEU A 46 3.96 -4.95 -1.29
CA LEU A 46 4.72 -4.09 -2.19
C LEU A 46 4.91 -4.75 -3.55
N GLU A 47 5.27 -6.04 -3.56
CA GLU A 47 5.42 -6.81 -4.79
C GLU A 47 4.11 -6.84 -5.58
N ILE A 48 3.00 -7.18 -4.93
CA ILE A 48 1.66 -7.23 -5.54
C ILE A 48 1.28 -5.86 -6.15
N PHE A 49 1.54 -4.77 -5.44
CA PHE A 49 1.27 -3.41 -5.93
C PHE A 49 2.07 -3.10 -7.19
N LEU A 50 3.39 -3.32 -7.18
CA LEU A 50 4.27 -3.05 -8.31
C LEU A 50 3.93 -3.93 -9.52
N LEU A 51 3.71 -5.23 -9.32
CA LEU A 51 3.29 -6.14 -10.38
C LEU A 51 1.97 -5.72 -11.01
N THR A 52 1.04 -5.21 -10.20
CA THR A 52 -0.24 -4.70 -10.70
C THR A 52 -0.08 -3.46 -11.55
N LEU A 53 0.79 -2.52 -11.16
CA LEU A 53 1.12 -1.36 -11.99
C LEU A 53 1.72 -1.78 -13.34
N ILE A 54 2.64 -2.74 -13.33
CA ILE A 54 3.27 -3.28 -14.55
C ILE A 54 2.22 -3.96 -15.45
N ALA A 55 1.38 -4.83 -14.88
CA ALA A 55 0.36 -5.56 -15.63
C ALA A 55 -0.70 -4.63 -16.25
N GLN A 56 -1.04 -3.54 -15.57
CA GLN A 56 -1.92 -2.50 -16.09
C GLN A 56 -1.20 -1.49 -17.03
N LYS A 57 0.09 -1.70 -17.32
CA LYS A 57 0.93 -0.81 -18.14
C LYS A 57 0.91 0.63 -17.65
N LYS A 58 0.91 0.83 -16.33
CA LYS A 58 0.96 2.15 -15.70
C LYS A 58 2.38 2.70 -15.77
N ASP A 59 2.48 4.02 -15.91
CA ASP A 59 3.75 4.72 -15.83
C ASP A 59 4.27 4.75 -14.37
N LEU A 60 5.59 4.78 -14.18
CA LEU A 60 6.22 4.93 -12.86
C LEU A 60 5.78 6.20 -12.12
N VAL A 61 5.34 7.24 -12.84
CA VAL A 61 4.72 8.43 -12.25
C VAL A 61 3.55 8.08 -11.33
N ILE A 62 2.81 6.99 -11.60
CA ILE A 62 1.70 6.54 -10.75
C ILE A 62 2.18 6.09 -9.35
N LEU A 63 3.37 5.48 -9.26
CA LEU A 63 3.97 5.14 -7.97
C LEU A 63 4.35 6.41 -7.20
N VAL A 64 4.90 7.41 -7.89
CA VAL A 64 5.23 8.71 -7.27
C VAL A 64 3.97 9.41 -6.77
N ASP A 65 2.91 9.44 -7.57
CA ASP A 65 1.62 10.01 -7.18
C ASP A 65 1.01 9.27 -5.98
N PHE A 66 1.15 7.94 -5.93
CA PHE A 66 0.74 7.14 -4.78
C PHE A 66 1.52 7.54 -3.53
N LEU A 67 2.85 7.63 -3.60
CA LEU A 67 3.69 7.97 -2.43
C LEU A 67 3.36 9.36 -1.88
N LEU A 68 3.21 10.37 -2.75
CA LEU A 68 2.77 11.73 -2.37
C LEU A 68 1.40 11.72 -1.68
N MET A 69 0.47 10.94 -2.20
CA MET A 69 -0.85 10.77 -1.62
C MET A 69 -0.77 10.07 -0.26
N ARG A 70 0.08 9.05 -0.16
CA ARG A 70 0.21 8.17 1.01
C ARG A 70 0.83 8.84 2.22
N GLU A 71 1.78 9.75 2.01
CA GLU A 71 2.35 10.61 3.06
C GLU A 71 1.25 11.39 3.81
N ASN A 72 0.22 11.84 3.09
CA ASN A 72 -0.88 12.65 3.64
C ASN A 72 -1.95 11.84 4.40
N LEU A 73 -1.83 10.51 4.44
CA LEU A 73 -2.79 9.62 5.09
C LEU A 73 -2.44 9.28 6.54
N HIS A 74 -1.18 9.44 6.95
CA HIS A 74 -0.80 9.21 8.34
C HIS A 74 -1.53 10.19 9.27
N GLY A 75 -2.01 9.69 10.40
CA GLY A 75 -2.90 10.38 11.34
C GLY A 75 -4.37 10.42 10.91
N LYS A 76 -4.71 9.80 9.77
CA LYS A 76 -6.04 9.85 9.16
C LYS A 76 -6.45 8.50 8.57
N LEU A 77 -5.78 7.40 8.89
CA LEU A 77 -6.04 6.11 8.26
C LEU A 77 -6.42 5.06 9.29
N ILE A 78 -7.54 4.38 9.09
CA ILE A 78 -7.87 3.11 9.75
C ILE A 78 -7.98 2.07 8.63
N CYS A 79 -7.15 1.04 8.72
CA CYS A 79 -6.94 0.08 7.64
C CYS A 79 -6.58 -1.30 8.18
N SER A 80 -7.15 -2.36 7.61
CA SER A 80 -6.78 -3.74 7.92
C SER A 80 -5.64 -4.28 7.06
N ASP A 81 -5.52 -3.77 5.83
CA ASP A 81 -4.57 -4.25 4.84
C ASP A 81 -4.14 -3.10 3.88
N GLU A 82 -2.84 -2.87 3.75
CA GLU A 82 -2.29 -1.81 2.89
C GLU A 82 -2.70 -1.96 1.41
N LEU A 83 -3.02 -3.18 0.97
CA LEU A 83 -3.54 -3.41 -0.39
C LEU A 83 -4.92 -2.79 -0.61
N GLU A 84 -5.73 -2.58 0.42
CA GLU A 84 -7.00 -1.84 0.31
C GLU A 84 -6.75 -0.40 -0.14
N VAL A 85 -5.76 0.27 0.48
CA VAL A 85 -5.34 1.63 0.11
C VAL A 85 -4.74 1.67 -1.30
N CYS A 86 -3.87 0.70 -1.62
CA CYS A 86 -3.27 0.59 -2.94
C CYS A 86 -4.33 0.42 -4.04
N CYS A 87 -5.34 -0.41 -3.81
CA CYS A 87 -6.40 -0.68 -4.76
C CYS A 87 -7.31 0.53 -4.91
N ALA A 88 -7.77 1.12 -3.80
CA ALA A 88 -8.60 2.32 -3.81
C ALA A 88 -7.92 3.45 -4.59
N PHE A 89 -6.59 3.57 -4.52
CA PHE A 89 -5.82 4.52 -5.32
C PHE A 89 -5.81 4.17 -6.81
N ILE A 90 -5.48 2.94 -7.18
CA ILE A 90 -5.44 2.49 -8.58
C ILE A 90 -6.82 2.62 -9.24
N SER A 91 -7.88 2.28 -8.51
CA SER A 91 -9.29 2.40 -8.91
C SER A 91 -9.80 3.84 -8.92
N LYS A 92 -8.98 4.81 -8.50
CA LYS A 92 -9.29 6.25 -8.42
C LYS A 92 -10.40 6.60 -7.42
N GLU A 93 -10.70 5.70 -6.49
CA GLU A 93 -11.64 5.95 -5.39
C GLU A 93 -11.06 6.99 -4.44
N ILE A 94 -9.76 6.92 -4.18
CA ILE A 94 -9.00 7.92 -3.44
C ILE A 94 -7.94 8.60 -4.33
N ASN A 95 -7.56 9.82 -3.97
CA ASN A 95 -6.46 10.58 -4.57
C ASN A 95 -6.04 11.71 -3.62
N SER A 96 -4.90 12.36 -3.90
CA SER A 96 -4.34 13.40 -3.03
C SER A 96 -5.29 14.57 -2.77
N LYS A 97 -6.14 14.94 -3.75
CA LYS A 97 -7.11 16.03 -3.58
C LYS A 97 -8.21 15.67 -2.58
N LYS A 98 -8.74 14.44 -2.67
CA LYS A 98 -9.77 13.95 -1.73
C LYS A 98 -9.20 13.84 -0.31
N ILE A 99 -7.99 13.29 -0.18
CA ILE A 99 -7.37 13.02 1.12
C ILE A 99 -6.96 14.30 1.87
N LYS A 100 -6.55 15.34 1.15
CA LYS A 100 -6.13 16.61 1.77
C LYS A 100 -7.22 17.22 2.67
N HIS A 101 -8.49 17.05 2.32
CA HIS A 101 -9.63 17.58 3.07
C HIS A 101 -10.33 16.54 3.96
N LEU A 102 -9.87 15.29 3.92
CA LEU A 102 -10.45 14.20 4.68
C LEU A 102 -9.97 14.27 6.13
N LYS A 103 -10.89 14.02 7.07
CA LYS A 103 -10.54 13.88 8.50
C LYS A 103 -10.03 12.48 8.82
N LEU A 104 -10.66 11.47 8.22
CA LEU A 104 -10.42 10.06 8.45
C LEU A 104 -10.79 9.27 7.20
N LEU A 105 -9.93 8.36 6.79
CA LEU A 105 -10.16 7.32 5.80
C LEU A 105 -10.28 6.00 6.55
N GLU A 106 -11.46 5.38 6.47
CA GLU A 106 -11.66 3.99 6.87
C GLU A 106 -11.76 3.17 5.60
N THR A 107 -10.87 2.19 5.44
CA THR A 107 -10.96 1.23 4.35
C THR A 107 -11.85 0.06 4.74
N THR A 108 -12.37 -0.63 3.73
CA THR A 108 -13.13 -1.87 3.94
C THR A 108 -12.48 -3.00 3.13
N PRO A 109 -12.63 -4.26 3.55
CA PRO A 109 -12.01 -5.40 2.86
C PRO A 109 -12.36 -5.47 1.36
N GLU A 110 -13.57 -5.05 0.97
CA GLU A 110 -14.01 -5.03 -0.43
C GLU A 110 -13.18 -4.07 -1.30
N MET A 111 -12.53 -3.07 -0.70
CA MET A 111 -11.61 -2.18 -1.41
C MET A 111 -10.36 -2.93 -1.87
N GLY A 112 -10.03 -4.11 -1.34
CA GLY A 112 -8.94 -4.97 -1.80
C GLY A 112 -9.28 -5.87 -3.01
N ASP A 113 -10.56 -5.96 -3.38
CA ASP A 113 -11.08 -6.98 -4.33
C ASP A 113 -10.38 -7.01 -5.70
N LEU A 114 -9.82 -5.88 -6.15
CA LEU A 114 -9.06 -5.83 -7.40
C LEU A 114 -7.85 -6.78 -7.35
N PHE A 115 -7.14 -6.82 -6.22
CA PHE A 115 -5.99 -7.70 -6.06
C PHE A 115 -6.40 -9.16 -5.94
N ASP A 116 -7.54 -9.45 -5.30
CA ASP A 116 -8.12 -10.80 -5.27
C ASP A 116 -8.45 -11.32 -6.68
N VAL A 117 -9.01 -10.46 -7.54
CA VAL A 117 -9.27 -10.80 -8.95
C VAL A 117 -7.96 -11.04 -9.71
N GLN A 118 -6.91 -10.25 -9.45
CA GLN A 118 -5.60 -10.43 -10.08
C GLN A 118 -4.90 -11.70 -9.61
N TYR A 119 -4.99 -12.01 -8.31
CA TYR A 119 -4.48 -13.24 -7.73
C TYR A 119 -5.12 -14.46 -8.39
N ARG A 120 -6.46 -14.46 -8.53
CA ARG A 120 -7.22 -15.50 -9.24
C ARG A 120 -6.87 -15.65 -10.73
N LYS A 121 -6.29 -14.62 -11.36
CA LYS A 121 -5.91 -14.62 -12.78
C LYS A 121 -4.47 -15.07 -13.04
N GLY A 122 -3.73 -15.52 -12.01
CA GLY A 122 -2.41 -16.10 -12.19
C GLY A 122 -1.25 -15.11 -12.02
N MET A 123 -1.44 -14.01 -11.25
CA MET A 123 -0.31 -13.27 -10.65
C MET A 123 0.35 -14.03 -9.49
N GLU A 124 -0.02 -15.29 -9.28
CA GLU A 124 0.71 -16.22 -8.42
C GLU A 124 2.10 -16.45 -9.02
N ILE A 125 3.14 -15.93 -8.36
CA ILE A 125 4.55 -16.08 -8.73
C ILE A 125 4.83 -17.54 -9.09
N GLU A 126 5.36 -17.80 -10.28
CA GLU A 126 5.78 -19.14 -10.77
C GLU A 126 6.89 -19.81 -9.92
N ASN A 127 7.26 -19.23 -8.78
CA ASN A 127 8.24 -19.71 -7.82
C ASN A 127 7.93 -19.27 -6.37
N ASP A 128 6.67 -19.11 -5.98
CA ASP A 128 6.35 -19.04 -4.54
C ASP A 128 6.61 -20.42 -3.91
N LYS A 129 7.67 -20.51 -3.10
CA LYS A 129 8.14 -21.75 -2.45
C LYS A 129 7.05 -22.45 -1.62
N TYR A 130 5.96 -21.74 -1.32
CA TYR A 130 4.84 -22.21 -0.50
C TYR A 130 3.51 -22.30 -1.28
N LEU A 131 3.53 -22.18 -2.62
CA LEU A 131 2.33 -22.25 -3.46
C LEU A 131 1.55 -23.57 -3.28
N TYR A 132 2.28 -24.68 -3.12
CA TYR A 132 1.69 -25.99 -2.85
C TYR A 132 1.02 -26.06 -1.47
N GLU A 133 1.63 -25.42 -0.47
CA GLU A 133 1.13 -25.43 0.92
C GLU A 133 -0.12 -24.57 1.08
N LYS A 134 -0.15 -23.39 0.44
CA LYS A 134 -1.32 -22.50 0.37
C LYS A 134 -2.52 -23.15 -0.33
N ARG A 135 -2.28 -23.96 -1.38
CA ARG A 135 -3.33 -24.70 -2.12
C ARG A 135 -3.81 -25.98 -1.43
N SER A 136 -3.03 -26.54 -0.50
CA SER A 136 -3.35 -27.84 0.13
C SER A 136 -4.51 -27.78 1.15
N GLY A 137 -4.97 -26.59 1.53
CA GLY A 137 -5.99 -26.41 2.58
C GLY A 137 -5.55 -26.84 3.98
N LYS A 138 -4.31 -27.31 4.14
CA LYS A 138 -3.80 -27.92 5.39
C LYS A 138 -3.49 -26.90 6.49
N PHE A 139 -3.49 -25.60 6.15
CA PHE A 139 -3.18 -24.48 7.04
C PHE A 139 -4.32 -23.45 7.13
N MET A 140 -5.49 -23.71 6.54
CA MET A 140 -6.69 -22.92 6.79
C MET A 140 -7.31 -23.41 8.10
N PHE A 141 -7.18 -22.62 9.15
CA PHE A 141 -7.88 -22.90 10.41
C PHE A 141 -9.38 -22.66 10.22
N SER A 142 -10.18 -23.59 10.74
CA SER A 142 -11.62 -23.47 10.96
C SER A 142 -11.92 -22.59 12.17
#